data_AF-A0A8H9AGS7-F1
#
_entry.id   AF-A0A8H9AGS7-F1
#
_cell.length_a   1.000
_cell.length_b   1.000
_cell.length_c   1.000
_cell.angle_alpha   90.00
_cell.angle_beta   90.00
_cell.angle_gamma   90.00
#
_symmetry.space_group_name_H-M   'P 1'
#
loop_
_entity.id
_entity.type
_entity.pdbx_description
1 polymer ?
#
loop_
_entity_poly.entity_id
_entity_poly.type
_entity_poly.pdbx_seq_one_letter_code
_entity_poly.pdbx_strand_id
1 'polypeptide(L)' 'MQNITSYGEGLQLALIANREFWSTYDPEDKSTAPTKHEVVSFLRSRGASKNLAESIDKVLRPTSLKCGGRPKKWKR' A
#
# COMPACT_ATOMS: atom_id res chain seq x y z
N MET A 1 18.27 17.84 12.30
CA MET A 1 18.87 16.49 12.19
C MET A 1 17.76 15.47 12.38
N GLN A 2 17.36 14.76 11.32
CA GLN A 2 16.46 13.60 11.44
C GLN A 2 17.36 12.37 11.34
N ASN A 3 17.45 11.60 12.43
CA ASN A 3 18.14 10.32 12.46
C ASN A 3 17.41 9.36 11.51
N ILE A 4 17.85 9.29 10.25
CA ILE A 4 17.42 8.24 9.35
C ILE A 4 18.24 7.02 9.75
N THR A 5 17.77 6.33 10.78
CA THR A 5 18.06 4.90 10.98
C THR A 5 18.00 4.27 9.59
N SER A 6 19.03 3.54 9.17
CA SER A 6 19.10 2.91 7.84
C SER A 6 17.99 1.86 7.71
N TYR A 7 16.76 2.32 7.50
CA TYR A 7 15.60 1.48 7.29
C TYR A 7 15.82 0.74 5.98
N GLY A 8 15.57 -0.58 5.99
CA GLY A 8 15.67 -1.39 4.77
C GLY A 8 14.83 -0.79 3.65
N GLU A 9 15.28 -0.97 2.41
CA GLU A 9 14.71 -0.38 1.19
C GLU A 9 13.17 -0.45 1.14
N GLY A 10 12.59 -1.60 1.49
CA GLY A 10 11.14 -1.79 1.51
C GLY A 10 10.39 -0.88 2.49
N LEU A 11 10.97 -0.56 3.64
CA LEU A 11 10.33 0.31 4.62
C LEU A 11 10.42 1.79 4.21
N GLN A 12 11.53 2.21 3.59
CA GLN A 12 11.62 3.55 3.01
C GLN A 12 10.55 3.75 1.92
N LEU A 13 10.40 2.78 1.03
CA LEU A 13 9.36 2.79 -0.01
C LEU A 13 7.95 2.85 0.60
N ALA A 14 7.70 2.11 1.68
CA ALA A 14 6.40 2.13 2.37
C ALA A 14 6.10 3.50 2.99
N LEU A 15 7.08 4.14 3.65
CA LEU A 15 6.90 5.47 4.24
C LEU A 15 6.63 6.54 3.18
N ILE A 16 7.31 6.46 2.03
CA ILE A 16 7.07 7.39 0.91
C ILE A 16 5.66 7.20 0.35
N ALA A 17 5.24 5.95 0.09
CA ALA A 17 3.89 5.68 -0.41
C ALA A 17 2.80 6.04 0.61
N ASN A 18 3.05 5.89 1.91
CA ASN A 18 2.16 6.35 2.97
C ASN A 18 1.95 7.86 2.87
N ARG A 19 3.04 8.63 2.79
CA ARG A 19 2.97 10.08 2.68
C ARG A 19 2.26 10.55 1.41
N GLU A 20 2.54 9.90 0.28
CA GLU A 20 1.99 10.32 -1.02
C GLU A 20 0.50 10.03 -1.16
N PHE A 21 0.04 8.86 -0.70
CA PHE A 21 -1.33 8.40 -0.98
C PHE A 21 -2.23 8.29 0.25
N TRP A 22 -1.67 8.06 1.44
CA TRP A 22 -2.45 7.76 2.64
C TRP A 22 -2.46 8.90 3.65
N SER A 23 -1.72 9.98 3.39
CA SER A 23 -1.71 11.17 4.27
C SER A 23 -3.02 11.97 4.21
N THR A 24 -3.75 11.89 3.10
CA THR A 24 -5.02 12.59 2.86
C THR A 24 -6.22 11.65 2.79
N TYR A 25 -6.02 10.36 3.06
CA TYR A 25 -7.09 9.36 3.05
C TYR A 25 -8.11 9.65 4.16
N ASP A 26 -9.38 9.76 3.77
CA ASP A 26 -10.51 9.86 4.70
C ASP A 26 -11.13 8.47 4.93
N PRO A 27 -11.14 7.94 6.17
CA PRO A 27 -11.79 6.67 6.49
C PRO A 27 -13.29 6.60 6.15
N GLU A 28 -13.98 7.74 6.18
CA GLU A 28 -15.43 7.83 5.91
C GLU A 28 -15.73 7.92 4.41
N ASP A 29 -14.79 8.43 3.61
CA ASP A 29 -14.88 8.50 2.14
C ASP A 29 -13.87 7.57 1.45
N LYS A 30 -14.34 6.36 1.13
CA LYS A 30 -13.56 5.32 0.45
C LYS A 30 -13.08 5.72 -0.95
N SER A 31 -13.67 6.75 -1.58
CA SER A 31 -13.24 7.21 -2.90
C SER A 31 -11.92 7.97 -2.87
N THR A 32 -11.53 8.48 -1.69
CA THR A 32 -10.22 9.12 -1.46
C THR A 32 -9.07 8.11 -1.40
N ALA A 33 -9.37 6.81 -1.31
CA ALA A 33 -8.35 5.78 -1.27
C ALA A 33 -7.71 5.58 -2.66
N PRO A 34 -6.37 5.45 -2.74
CA PRO A 34 -5.70 5.13 -3.99
C PRO A 34 -6.10 3.73 -4.48
N THR A 35 -6.08 3.53 -5.79
CA THR A 35 -6.22 2.20 -6.38
C THR A 35 -4.94 1.38 -6.18
N LYS A 36 -5.06 0.05 -6.20
CA LYS A 36 -3.89 -0.85 -6.15
C LYS A 36 -2.91 -0.56 -7.28
N HIS A 37 -3.43 -0.27 -8.48
CA HIS A 37 -2.60 -0.02 -9.65
C HIS A 37 -1.74 1.24 -9.48
N GLU A 38 -2.30 2.33 -8.96
CA GLU A 38 -1.57 3.58 -8.70
C GLU A 38 -0.42 3.38 -7.72
N VAL A 39 -0.69 2.74 -6.58
CA VAL A 39 0.34 2.48 -5.55
C VAL A 39 1.45 1.59 -6.11
N VAL A 40 1.10 0.49 -6.80
CA VAL A 40 2.08 -0.45 -7.37
C VAL A 40 2.90 0.21 -8.48
N SER A 41 2.27 1.01 -9.35
CA SER A 41 2.96 1.72 -10.44
C SER A 41 3.96 2.73 -9.88
N PHE A 42 3.57 3.50 -8.86
CA PHE A 42 4.44 4.46 -8.19
C PHE A 42 5.64 3.80 -7.50
N LEU A 43 5.43 2.66 -6.83
CA LEU A 43 6.52 1.93 -6.18
C LEU A 43 7.49 1.34 -7.21
N ARG A 44 6.97 0.82 -8.33
CA ARG A 44 7.80 0.30 -9.43
C ARG A 44 8.61 1.40 -10.12
N SER A 45 8.06 2.60 -10.30
CA SER A 45 8.82 3.73 -10.86
C SER A 45 9.96 4.19 -9.96
N ARG A 46 9.96 3.80 -8.67
CA ARG A 46 11.05 4.05 -7.71
C ARG A 46 12.02 2.87 -7.55
N GLY A 47 11.94 1.85 -8.41
CA GLY A 47 12.87 0.71 -8.41
C GLY A 47 12.38 -0.53 -7.67
N ALA A 48 11.19 -0.50 -7.06
CA ALA A 48 10.65 -1.69 -6.39
C ALA A 48 10.31 -2.79 -7.39
N SER A 49 10.63 -4.04 -7.05
CA SER A 49 10.11 -5.19 -7.78
C SER A 49 8.59 -5.26 -7.69
N LYS A 50 7.92 -5.87 -8.68
CA LYS A 50 6.46 -6.04 -8.67
C LYS A 50 5.97 -6.69 -7.36
N ASN A 51 6.66 -7.75 -6.91
CA ASN A 51 6.29 -8.47 -5.69
C ASN A 51 6.48 -7.61 -4.42
N LEU A 52 7.56 -6.83 -4.35
CA LEU A 52 7.80 -5.91 -3.24
C LEU A 52 6.73 -4.82 -3.21
N ALA A 53 6.43 -4.19 -4.35
CA ALA A 53 5.40 -3.16 -4.48
C ALA A 53 4.02 -3.67 -4.04
N GLU A 54 3.61 -4.86 -4.49
CA GLU A 54 2.36 -5.49 -4.08
C GLU A 54 2.33 -5.84 -2.59
N SER A 55 3.48 -6.21 -2.00
CA SER A 55 3.57 -6.49 -0.57
C SER A 55 3.43 -5.21 0.27
N ILE A 56 4.05 -4.11 -0.19
CA ILE A 56 3.93 -2.79 0.46
C ILE A 56 2.48 -2.29 0.41
N ASP A 57 1.80 -2.35 -0.75
CA ASP A 57 0.37 -1.97 -0.86
C ASP A 57 -0.50 -2.77 0.14
N LYS A 58 -0.26 -4.08 0.29
CA LYS A 58 -1.00 -4.92 1.26
C LYS A 58 -0.77 -4.51 2.72
N VAL A 59 0.42 -4.02 3.05
CA VAL A 59 0.76 -3.56 4.41
C VAL A 59 0.12 -2.20 4.69
N LEU A 60 0.21 -1.26 3.74
CA LEU A 60 -0.32 0.10 3.91
C LEU A 60 -1.85 0.17 3.89
N ARG A 61 -2.50 -0.68 3.09
CA ARG A 61 -3.94 -0.59 2.86
C ARG A 61 -4.75 -0.97 4.12
N PRO A 62 -5.71 -0.13 4.57
CA PRO A 62 -6.63 -0.46 5.65
C PRO A 62 -7.41 -1.75 5.40
N THR A 63 -7.74 -2.50 6.46
CA THR A 63 -8.47 -3.77 6.37
C THR A 63 -9.83 -3.64 5.70
N SER A 64 -10.52 -2.51 5.90
CA SER A 64 -11.81 -2.18 5.26
C SER A 64 -11.74 -2.08 3.74
N LEU A 65 -10.55 -1.83 3.18
CA LEU A 65 -10.31 -1.65 1.75
C LEU A 65 -9.60 -2.85 1.11
N LYS A 66 -9.20 -3.86 1.89
CA LYS A 66 -8.61 -5.08 1.32
C LYS A 66 -9.72 -5.87 0.63
N CYS A 67 -9.64 -6.00 -0.70
CA CYS A 67 -10.50 -6.95 -1.41
C CYS A 67 -10.31 -8.35 -0.78
N GLY A 68 -11.44 -8.94 -0.37
CA GLY A 68 -11.48 -10.08 0.54
C GLY A 68 -10.70 -11.31 0.09
N GLY A 69 -10.35 -12.14 1.09
CA GLY A 69 -9.63 -13.40 0.93
C GLY A 69 -10.40 -14.46 0.14
N ARG A 70 -9.95 -15.72 0.26
CA ARG A 70 -10.51 -16.85 -0.50
C ARG A 70 -12.05 -16.82 -0.43
N PRO A 71 -12.76 -16.74 -1.57
CA PRO A 71 -14.21 -16.71 -1.56
C PRO A 71 -14.71 -17.91 -0.76
N LYS A 72 -15.58 -17.65 0.22
CA LYS A 72 -16.22 -18.70 1.02
C LYS A 72 -16.90 -19.61 0.00
N LYS A 73 -16.33 -20.79 -0.24
CA LYS A 73 -16.89 -21.74 -1.22
C LYS A 73 -18.35 -21.92 -0.86
N TRP A 74 -19.25 -21.51 -1.76
CA TRP A 74 -20.67 -21.75 -1.60
C TRP A 74 -20.82 -23.26 -1.51
N LYS A 75 -21.15 -23.79 -0.32
CA LYS A 75 -21.55 -25.19 -0.21
C LYS A 75 -22.91 -25.28 -0.90
N ARG A 76 -22.90 -25.92 -2.07
CA ARG A 76 -24.12 -26.32 -2.78
C ARG A 76 -24.69 -27.56 -2.11
#